data_AF-A0A9X2XBA4-F1
#
_entry.id   AF-A0A9X2XBA4-F1
#
_cell.length_a   1.000
_cell.length_b   1.000
_cell.length_c   1.000
_cell.angle_alpha   90.00
_cell.angle_beta   90.00
_cell.angle_gamma   90.00
#
_symmetry.space_group_name_H-M   'P 1'
#
loop_
_entity.id
_entity.type
_entity.pdbx_description
1 polymer ?
#
loop_
_entity_poly.entity_id
_entity_poly.type
_entity_poly.pdbx_seq_one_letter_code
_entity_poly.pdbx_strand_id
1 'polypeptide(L)'
;MSTVSKGDVAALRARIAAIEGVGRRVKGVLPFGLEAIDSRLPGGGLALGALHEVAGGGNGAVDGAAAALFAAGIAARTNGKVLWCITRPDLFAPALAQAGLKPDRVIYVEAH
;
A
#
# COMPACT_ATOMS: atom_id res chain seq x y z
N MET A 1 -9.93 -39.08 4.32
CA MET A 1 -9.53 -37.71 4.70
C MET A 1 -8.09 -37.53 4.21
N SER A 2 -7.88 -36.97 3.03
CA SER A 2 -6.53 -36.88 2.42
C SER A 2 -5.66 -35.92 3.21
N THR A 3 -4.51 -36.37 3.66
CA THR A 3 -3.52 -35.58 4.39
C THR A 3 -2.84 -34.61 3.43
N VAL A 4 -2.95 -33.30 3.70
CA VAL A 4 -2.25 -32.27 2.93
C VAL A 4 -0.75 -32.38 3.20
N SER A 5 0.03 -32.65 2.15
CA SER A 5 1.48 -32.76 2.23
C SER A 5 2.15 -31.37 2.19
N LYS A 6 3.42 -31.28 2.61
CA LYS A 6 4.22 -30.05 2.42
C LYS A 6 4.32 -29.64 0.94
N GLY A 7 4.30 -30.62 0.03
CA GLY A 7 4.28 -30.39 -1.41
C GLY A 7 3.00 -29.71 -1.86
N ASP A 8 1.85 -30.10 -1.28
CA ASP A 8 0.55 -29.50 -1.61
C ASP A 8 0.46 -28.04 -1.16
N VAL A 9 1.00 -27.73 0.04
CA VAL A 9 1.09 -26.34 0.52
C VAL A 9 2.02 -25.50 -0.33
N ALA A 10 3.18 -26.05 -0.74
CA ALA A 10 4.12 -25.35 -1.61
C ALA A 10 3.52 -25.08 -3.00
N ALA A 11 2.80 -26.05 -3.56
CA ALA A 11 2.09 -25.90 -4.82
C ALA A 11 0.97 -24.85 -4.73
N LEU A 12 0.22 -24.82 -3.63
CA LEU A 12 -0.81 -23.80 -3.40
C LEU A 12 -0.18 -22.39 -3.32
N ARG A 13 0.92 -22.24 -2.57
CA ARG A 13 1.66 -20.98 -2.46
C ARG A 13 2.20 -20.51 -3.80
N ALA A 14 2.73 -21.42 -4.62
CA ALA A 14 3.18 -21.11 -5.97
C ALA A 14 2.02 -20.65 -6.88
N ARG A 15 0.85 -21.29 -6.77
CA ARG A 15 -0.37 -20.88 -7.51
C ARG A 15 -0.89 -19.52 -7.07
N ILE A 16 -0.93 -19.26 -5.77
CA ILE A 16 -1.30 -17.95 -5.22
C ILE A 16 -0.33 -16.89 -5.71
N ALA A 17 0.97 -17.14 -5.63
CA ALA A 17 2.00 -16.24 -6.14
C ALA A 17 1.86 -15.94 -7.64
N ALA A 18 1.48 -16.94 -8.45
CA ALA A 18 1.22 -16.74 -9.87
C ALA A 18 -0.03 -15.87 -10.13
N ILE A 19 -1.12 -16.09 -9.36
CA ILE A 19 -2.37 -15.32 -9.46
C ILE A 19 -2.17 -13.88 -8.99
N GLU A 20 -1.47 -13.70 -7.87
CA GLU A 20 -1.10 -12.40 -7.30
C GLU A 20 -0.08 -11.65 -8.16
N GLY A 21 0.45 -12.29 -9.21
CA GLY A 21 1.42 -11.69 -10.10
C GLY A 21 2.77 -11.42 -9.41
N VAL A 22 3.17 -12.25 -8.44
CA VAL A 22 4.44 -12.18 -7.69
C VAL A 22 5.68 -12.34 -8.60
N GLY A 23 5.49 -12.64 -9.88
CA GLY A 23 6.51 -12.52 -10.94
C GLY A 23 6.71 -11.09 -11.48
N ARG A 24 5.90 -10.11 -11.08
CA ARG A 24 6.10 -8.69 -11.38
C ARG A 24 7.26 -8.21 -10.54
N ARG A 25 8.47 -8.30 -11.12
CA ARG A 25 9.76 -7.89 -10.56
C ARG A 25 9.57 -6.79 -9.51
N VAL A 26 9.72 -7.13 -8.22
CA VAL A 26 9.73 -6.16 -7.12
C VAL A 26 10.71 -5.08 -7.55
N LYS A 27 10.21 -3.87 -7.83
CA LYS A 27 11.02 -2.79 -8.40
C LYS A 27 11.96 -2.16 -7.36
N GLY A 28 11.84 -2.61 -6.12
CA GLY A 28 12.58 -2.15 -4.95
C GLY A 28 11.73 -2.34 -3.70
N VAL A 29 12.31 -2.00 -2.55
CA VAL A 29 11.60 -1.92 -1.27
C VAL A 29 11.68 -0.49 -0.78
N LEU A 30 10.57 0.03 -0.26
CA LEU A 30 10.49 1.32 0.42
C LEU A 30 10.50 1.06 1.94
N PRO A 31 11.67 1.17 2.62
CA PRO A 31 11.72 1.02 4.08
C PRO A 31 10.96 2.16 4.75
N PHE A 32 10.51 2.02 5.99
CA PHE A 32 9.99 3.12 6.80
C PHE A 32 11.12 3.95 7.43
N GLY A 33 12.33 3.40 7.51
CA GLY A 33 13.46 4.02 8.22
C GLY A 33 13.35 3.88 9.73
N LEU A 34 12.50 2.95 10.19
CA LEU A 34 12.25 2.66 11.58
C LEU A 34 12.45 1.16 11.78
N GLU A 35 13.52 0.77 12.46
CA GLU A 35 13.87 -0.64 12.67
C GLU A 35 12.73 -1.44 13.29
N ALA A 36 11.99 -0.84 14.22
CA ALA A 36 10.83 -1.45 14.88
C ALA A 36 9.67 -1.81 13.93
N ILE A 37 9.62 -1.19 12.74
CA ILE A 37 8.65 -1.49 11.68
C ILE A 37 9.32 -2.36 10.62
N ASP A 38 10.48 -1.95 10.11
CA ASP A 38 11.14 -2.59 8.96
C ASP A 38 11.53 -4.05 9.27
N SER A 39 11.95 -4.36 10.49
CA SER A 39 12.26 -5.74 10.91
C SER A 39 11.05 -6.68 10.90
N ARG A 40 9.83 -6.14 10.92
CA ARG A 40 8.57 -6.90 10.91
C ARG A 40 7.98 -7.06 9.52
N LEU A 41 8.47 -6.31 8.54
CA LEU A 41 7.97 -6.34 7.18
C LEU A 41 8.82 -7.27 6.31
N PRO A 42 8.20 -8.13 5.49
CA PRO A 42 8.94 -8.94 4.53
C PRO A 42 9.82 -8.06 3.63
N GLY A 43 11.11 -8.36 3.57
CA GLY A 43 12.07 -7.60 2.76
C GLY A 43 12.49 -6.25 3.33
N GLY A 44 12.12 -5.91 4.57
CA GLY A 44 12.58 -4.70 5.25
C GLY A 44 11.82 -3.42 4.91
N GLY A 45 10.57 -3.53 4.43
CA GLY A 45 9.75 -2.38 4.07
C GLY A 45 8.57 -2.74 3.17
N LEU A 46 7.98 -1.73 2.52
CA LEU A 46 6.90 -1.92 1.55
C LEU A 46 7.47 -2.31 0.18
N ALA A 47 7.06 -3.46 -0.35
CA ALA A 47 7.43 -3.87 -1.71
C ALA A 47 6.87 -2.90 -2.76
N LEU A 48 7.73 -2.36 -3.64
CA LEU A 48 7.31 -1.53 -4.76
C LEU A 48 6.79 -2.39 -5.92
N GLY A 49 5.64 -2.00 -6.47
CA GLY A 49 4.94 -2.76 -7.51
C GLY A 49 3.96 -3.80 -6.97
N ALA A 50 3.70 -3.80 -5.66
CA ALA A 50 2.67 -4.59 -5.01
C ALA A 50 1.48 -3.72 -4.57
N LEU A 51 0.35 -4.34 -4.29
CA LEU A 51 -0.81 -3.71 -3.68
C LEU A 51 -0.64 -3.69 -2.15
N HIS A 52 -0.87 -2.54 -1.53
CA HIS A 52 -0.86 -2.36 -0.08
C HIS A 52 -2.21 -1.79 0.37
N GLU A 53 -2.78 -2.36 1.42
CA GLU A 53 -3.99 -1.85 2.06
C GLU A 53 -3.62 -1.11 3.35
N VAL A 54 -4.27 0.04 3.57
CA VAL A 54 -4.12 0.85 4.79
C VAL A 54 -5.51 1.09 5.37
N ALA A 55 -5.72 0.69 6.62
CA ALA A 55 -6.99 0.87 7.32
C ALA A 55 -6.77 1.56 8.67
N GLY A 56 -7.62 2.54 8.99
CA GLY A 56 -7.79 3.02 10.37
C GLY A 56 -8.63 1.99 11.13
N GLY A 57 -8.44 1.85 12.43
CA GLY A 57 -9.02 0.73 13.22
C GLY A 57 -10.56 0.66 13.30
N GLY A 58 -11.28 1.44 12.49
CA GLY A 58 -12.74 1.53 12.43
C GLY A 58 -13.22 2.10 11.09
N ASN A 59 -14.53 2.35 10.99
CA ASN A 59 -15.18 2.86 9.77
C ASN A 59 -15.62 4.34 9.90
N GLY A 60 -15.01 5.07 10.85
CA GLY A 60 -15.32 6.47 11.08
C GLY A 60 -14.53 7.41 10.16
N ALA A 61 -14.98 8.67 10.08
CA ALA A 61 -14.29 9.70 9.30
C ALA A 61 -12.84 9.93 9.76
N VAL A 62 -12.59 9.84 11.07
CA VAL A 62 -11.24 9.98 11.66
C VAL A 62 -10.35 8.79 11.28
N ASP A 63 -10.87 7.57 11.29
CA ASP A 63 -10.14 6.37 10.90
C ASP A 63 -9.74 6.43 9.42
N GLY A 64 -10.68 6.82 8.55
CA GLY A 64 -10.42 7.03 7.13
C GLY A 64 -9.40 8.14 6.88
N ALA A 65 -9.50 9.26 7.61
CA ALA A 65 -8.53 10.35 7.51
C ALA A 65 -7.12 9.92 7.95
N ALA A 66 -7.01 9.14 9.03
CA ALA A 66 -5.74 8.61 9.50
C ALA A 66 -5.10 7.66 8.47
N ALA A 67 -5.88 6.75 7.90
CA ALA A 67 -5.42 5.86 6.84
C ALA A 67 -4.96 6.63 5.59
N ALA A 68 -5.76 7.61 5.15
CA ALA A 68 -5.44 8.45 4.00
C ALA A 68 -4.16 9.25 4.23
N LEU A 69 -3.99 9.88 5.40
CA LEU A 69 -2.77 10.63 5.74
C LEU A 69 -1.53 9.73 5.80
N PHE A 70 -1.66 8.53 6.35
CA PHE A 70 -0.57 7.56 6.37
C PHE A 70 -0.16 7.14 4.95
N ALA A 71 -1.15 6.83 4.10
CA ALA A 71 -0.92 6.52 2.69
C ALA A 71 -0.29 7.71 1.92
N ALA A 72 -0.71 8.94 2.22
CA ALA A 72 -0.14 10.15 1.65
C ALA A 72 1.34 10.31 2.02
N GLY A 73 1.69 10.08 3.29
CA GLY A 73 3.09 10.10 3.75
C GLY A 73 3.95 9.03 3.08
N ILE A 74 3.40 7.83 2.82
CA ILE A 74 4.10 6.80 2.04
C ILE A 74 4.30 7.28 0.60
N ALA A 75 3.23 7.76 -0.06
CA ALA A 75 3.28 8.22 -1.44
C ALA A 75 4.26 9.39 -1.64
N ALA A 76 4.36 10.30 -0.66
CA ALA A 76 5.30 11.43 -0.65
C ALA A 76 6.77 10.99 -0.79
N ARG A 77 7.10 9.80 -0.28
CA ARG A 77 8.45 9.22 -0.29
C ARG A 77 8.79 8.48 -1.59
N THR A 78 7.81 8.31 -2.48
CA THR A 78 8.03 7.76 -3.82
C THR A 78 8.44 8.86 -4.81
N ASN A 79 8.75 8.51 -6.06
CA ASN A 79 9.04 9.44 -7.14
C ASN A 79 7.90 9.50 -8.17
N GLY A 80 7.77 10.60 -8.90
CA GLY A 80 6.80 10.76 -9.99
C GLY A 80 5.41 11.23 -9.55
N LYS A 81 4.42 11.14 -10.45
CA LYS A 81 3.04 11.54 -10.17
C LYS A 81 2.31 10.46 -9.35
N VAL A 82 1.40 10.89 -8.50
CA VAL A 82 0.53 10.06 -7.67
C VAL A 82 -0.91 10.25 -8.14
N LEU A 83 -1.54 9.16 -8.56
CA LEU A 83 -2.96 9.14 -8.87
C LEU A 83 -3.73 8.93 -7.56
N TRP A 84 -4.60 9.87 -7.22
CA TRP A 84 -5.42 9.80 -6.02
C TRP A 84 -6.88 9.62 -6.42
N CYS A 85 -7.34 8.36 -6.37
CA CYS A 85 -8.69 8.00 -6.74
C CYS A 85 -9.63 8.17 -5.55
N ILE A 86 -10.76 8.86 -5.76
CA ILE A 86 -11.83 9.07 -4.77
C ILE A 86 -13.15 8.64 -5.36
N THR A 87 -14.05 8.13 -4.51
CA THR A 87 -15.44 7.82 -4.88
C THR A 87 -16.41 8.94 -4.48
N ARG A 88 -15.92 9.91 -3.69
CA ARG A 88 -16.64 11.09 -3.22
C ARG A 88 -15.68 12.28 -3.13
N PRO A 89 -16.14 13.52 -3.35
CA PRO A 89 -15.31 14.72 -3.23
C PRO A 89 -15.16 15.18 -1.76
N ASP A 90 -14.76 14.27 -0.86
CA ASP A 90 -14.62 14.52 0.58
C ASP A 90 -13.16 14.69 1.05
N LEU A 91 -12.22 14.63 0.11
CA LEU A 91 -10.80 14.81 0.40
C LEU A 91 -10.43 16.27 0.66
N PHE A 92 -9.85 16.54 1.83
CA PHE A 92 -9.19 17.82 2.11
C PHE A 92 -7.75 17.81 1.55
N ALA A 93 -7.59 18.25 0.30
CA ALA A 93 -6.31 18.23 -0.43
C ALA A 93 -5.10 18.86 0.32
N PRO A 94 -5.23 19.97 1.07
CA PRO A 94 -4.11 20.53 1.82
C PRO A 94 -3.50 19.57 2.86
N ALA A 95 -4.28 18.60 3.37
CA ALA A 95 -3.78 17.59 4.30
C ALA A 95 -2.74 16.64 3.65
N LEU A 96 -2.87 16.36 2.36
CA LEU A 96 -1.86 15.58 1.62
C LEU A 96 -0.53 16.33 1.56
N ALA A 97 -0.58 17.64 1.31
CA ALA A 97 0.61 18.49 1.31
C ALA A 97 1.26 18.56 2.70
N GLN A 98 0.46 18.60 3.77
CA GLN A 98 0.94 18.53 5.14
C GLN A 98 1.65 17.20 5.45
N ALA A 99 1.18 16.09 4.87
CA ALA A 99 1.85 14.79 4.94
C ALA A 99 3.12 14.69 4.06
N GLY A 100 3.47 15.76 3.34
CA GLY A 100 4.65 15.85 2.47
C GLY A 100 4.39 15.52 0.99
N LEU A 101 3.16 15.14 0.63
CA LEU A 101 2.80 14.88 -0.76
C LEU A 101 2.47 16.20 -1.46
N LYS A 102 3.47 16.77 -2.15
CA LYS A 102 3.36 18.08 -2.79
C LYS A 102 2.21 18.13 -3.82
N PRO A 103 1.44 19.24 -3.89
CA PRO A 103 0.29 19.35 -4.79
C PRO A 103 0.61 19.13 -6.27
N ASP A 104 1.80 19.52 -6.73
CA ASP A 104 2.25 19.34 -8.11
C ASP A 104 2.46 17.86 -8.48
N ARG A 105 2.53 16.96 -7.50
CA ARG A 105 2.65 15.51 -7.70
C ARG A 105 1.31 14.79 -7.79
N VAL A 106 0.20 15.42 -7.40
CA VAL A 106 -1.09 14.71 -7.26
C VAL A 106 -1.98 14.93 -8.48
N ILE A 107 -2.57 13.84 -8.99
CA ILE A 107 -3.62 13.85 -9.99
C ILE A 107 -4.85 13.26 -9.32
N TYR A 108 -5.93 14.04 -9.19
CA TYR A 108 -7.18 13.57 -8.62
C TYR A 108 -8.04 12.90 -9.68
N VAL A 109 -8.60 11.73 -9.35
CA VAL A 109 -9.55 11.02 -10.19
C VAL A 109 -10.79 10.71 -9.36
N GLU A 110 -11.92 11.19 -9.82
CA GLU A 110 -13.21 10.71 -9.33
C GLU A 110 -13.62 9.49 -10.15
N ALA A 111 -13.83 8.36 -9.49
CA ALA A 111 -14.21 7.09 -10.11
C ALA A 111 -15.53 6.60 -9.49
N HIS A 112 -16.53 6.41 -10.34
CA HIS A 112 -17.87 5.94 -9.98
C HIS A 112 -18.09 4.50 -10.40
#